data_AF-A0A349WCQ3-F1
#
_entry.id   AF-A0A349WCQ3-F1
#
_cell.length_a   1.000
_cell.length_b   1.000
_cell.length_c   1.000
_cell.angle_alpha   90.00
_cell.angle_beta   90.00
_cell.angle_gamma   90.00
#
_symmetry.space_group_name_H-M   'P 1'
#
loop_
_entity.id
_entity.type
_entity.pdbx_description
1 polymer ?
#
loop_
_entity_poly.entity_id
_entity_poly.type
_entity_poly.pdbx_seq_one_letter_code
_entity_poly.pdbx_strand_id
1 'polypeptide(L)' 'KGGVLAAIAQERPIPVYFIGVGEKLEDLETFNAREFAQALLG' A
#
# COMPACT_ATOMS: atom_id res chain seq x y z
N LYS A 1 -0.06 8.91 6.04
CA LYS A 1 0.98 7.85 6.21
C LYS A 1 1.28 7.09 4.91
N GLY A 2 0.39 7.08 3.90
CA GLY A 2 0.62 6.35 2.64
C GLY A 2 1.75 6.86 1.73
N GLY A 3 2.26 8.09 1.97
CA GLY A 3 3.37 8.65 1.19
C GLY A 3 4.70 7.87 1.29
N VAL A 4 4.91 7.12 2.37
CA VAL A 4 6.11 6.27 2.52
C VAL A 4 6.14 5.15 1.48
N LEU A 5 4.99 4.58 1.15
CA LEU A 5 4.91 3.50 0.17
C LEU A 5 5.26 3.99 -1.25
N ALA A 6 4.84 5.22 -1.59
CA ALA A 6 5.16 5.85 -2.86
C ALA A 6 6.67 6.11 -3.00
N ALA A 7 7.33 6.59 -1.94
CA ALA A 7 8.77 6.82 -1.93
C ALA A 7 9.56 5.50 -2.10
N ILE A 8 9.16 4.45 -1.37
CA ILE A 8 9.81 3.12 -1.49
C ILE A 8 9.66 2.55 -2.90
N ALA A 9 8.47 2.69 -3.51
CA ALA A 9 8.23 2.21 -4.88
C ALA A 9 9.09 2.95 -5.92
N GLN A 10 9.42 4.22 -5.68
CA GLN A 10 10.31 4.99 -6.55
C GLN A 10 11.78 4.55 -6.42
N GLU A 11 12.25 4.29 -5.20
CA GLU A 11 13.63 3.86 -4.95
C GLU A 11 13.87 2.38 -5.29
N ARG A 12 12.84 1.54 -5.16
CA ARG A 12 12.91 0.09 -5.33
C ARG A 12 11.71 -0.42 -6.14
N PRO A 13 11.90 -0.78 -7.42
CA PRO A 13 10.81 -1.29 -8.26
C PRO A 13 10.52 -2.77 -7.97
N ILE A 14 10.21 -3.08 -6.71
CA ILE A 14 9.85 -4.42 -6.24
C ILE A 14 8.32 -4.43 -6.04
N PRO A 15 7.61 -5.45 -6.53
CA PRO A 15 6.16 -5.53 -6.37
C PRO A 15 5.77 -5.70 -4.90
N VAL A 16 4.82 -4.89 -4.46
CA VAL A 16 4.11 -5.07 -3.18
C VAL A 16 2.90 -5.95 -3.44
N TYR A 17 2.79 -7.08 -2.72
CA TYR A 17 1.69 -8.01 -2.90
C TYR A 17 0.58 -7.84 -1.85
N PHE A 18 0.93 -7.42 -0.64
CA PHE A 18 0.00 -7.31 0.48
C PHE A 18 0.26 -6.07 1.33
N ILE A 19 -0.80 -5.54 1.95
CA ILE A 19 -0.73 -4.45 2.93
C ILE A 19 -1.58 -4.79 4.16
N GLY A 20 -1.12 -4.36 5.33
CA GLY A 20 -1.93 -4.40 6.55
C GLY A 20 -2.74 -3.12 6.68
N VAL A 21 -4.06 -3.24 6.76
CA VAL A 21 -4.99 -2.10 6.96
C VAL A 21 -5.48 -1.98 8.41
N GLY A 22 -5.06 -2.88 9.28
CA GLY A 22 -5.41 -2.97 10.70
C GLY A 22 -4.41 -3.83 11.48
N GLU A 23 -4.81 -4.35 12.63
CA GLU A 23 -3.93 -5.11 13.54
C GLU A 23 -4.18 -6.62 13.54
N LYS A 24 -5.30 -7.07 12.97
CA LYS A 24 -5.69 -8.47 12.98
C LYS A 24 -5.18 -9.20 11.74
N LEU A 25 -5.17 -10.53 11.82
CA LEU A 25 -4.81 -11.38 10.68
C LEU A 25 -5.77 -11.16 9.49
N GLU A 26 -7.05 -10.92 9.75
CA GLU A 26 -8.05 -10.62 8.72
C GLU A 26 -7.83 -9.25 8.04
N ASP A 27 -7.01 -8.37 8.61
CA ASP A 27 -6.72 -7.04 8.05
C ASP A 27 -5.54 -7.06 7.06
N LEU A 28 -5.06 -8.25 6.69
CA LEU A 28 -4.07 -8.42 5.63
C LEU A 28 -4.77 -8.53 4.27
N GLU A 29 -4.60 -7.51 3.44
CA GLU A 29 -5.27 -7.42 2.14
C GLU A 29 -4.26 -7.47 0.98
N THR A 30 -4.72 -7.89 -0.20
CA THR A 30 -3.95 -7.77 -1.45
C THR A 30 -3.74 -6.31 -1.80
N PHE A 31 -2.53 -5.95 -2.21
CA PHE A 31 -2.22 -4.58 -2.58
C PHE A 31 -2.71 -4.21 -3.99
N ASN A 32 -3.46 -3.12 -4.09
CA ASN A 32 -3.84 -2.49 -5.35
C ASN A 32 -3.33 -1.05 -5.40
N ALA A 33 -2.35 -0.79 -6.28
CA ALA A 33 -1.73 0.54 -6.37
C ALA A 33 -2.71 1.66 -6.77
N ARG A 34 -3.72 1.35 -7.59
CA ARG A 34 -4.72 2.33 -8.05
C ARG A 34 -5.64 2.71 -6.91
N GLU A 35 -6.21 1.73 -6.21
CA GLU A 35 -7.11 1.97 -5.08
C GLU A 35 -6.37 2.68 -3.94
N PHE A 36 -5.13 2.28 -3.66
CA PHE A 36 -4.29 2.94 -2.67
C PHE A 36 -4.03 4.41 -3.02
N ALA A 37 -3.69 4.70 -4.29
CA ALA A 37 -3.47 6.08 -4.73
C ALA A 37 -4.76 6.93 -4.65
N GLN A 38 -5.91 6.36 -5.00
CA GLN A 38 -7.21 7.02 -4.88
C GLN A 38 -7.55 7.32 -3.42
N ALA A 39 -7.43 6.33 -2.53
CA ALA A 39 -7.67 6.49 -1.10
C ALA A 39 -6.71 7.51 -0.44
N LEU A 40 -5.49 7.65 -0.97
CA LEU A 40 -4.51 8.62 -0.47
C LEU A 40 -4.84 10.06 -0.88
N LEU A 41 -5.44 10.25 -2.06
CA LEU A 41 -5.69 11.57 -2.65
C LEU A 41 -7.07 12.15 -2.35
N GLY A 42 -8.07 11.31 -2.03
CA GLY A 42 -9.45 11.74 -1.77
C GLY A 42 -10.24 11.97 -3.04
#